data_AF-A0A7C0WRT6-F1
#
_entry.id   AF-A0A7C0WRT6-F1
#
_cell.length_a   1.000
_cell.length_b   1.000
_cell.length_c   1.000
_cell.angle_alpha   90.00
_cell.angle_beta   90.00
_cell.angle_gamma   90.00
#
_symmetry.space_group_name_H-M   'P 1'
#
loop_
_entity.id
_entity.type
_entity.pdbx_description
1 polymer ?
#
loop_
_entity_poly.entity_id
_entity_poly.type
_entity_poly.pdbx_seq_one_letter_code
_entity_poly.pdbx_strand_id
1 'polypeptide(L)'
;MANANDIRRGNAIRYNNDICMVLEKERVKPGKGGAFVQTVLRNLRTGRTSQTRFASNETVEVVPLIRKKLEYSYRDGSGYVFMDTETYDQITIPEELVDPFKDFVVEGTGYDIVFTEDDIP
;
A
#
# COMPACT_ATOMS: atom_id res chain seq x y z
N MET A 1 8.38 1.60 15.02
CA MET A 1 9.61 1.24 14.29
C MET A 1 9.88 -0.24 14.46
N ALA A 2 10.17 -0.98 13.38
CA ALA A 2 10.42 -2.42 13.38
C ALA A 2 11.78 -2.73 12.75
N ASN A 3 12.37 -3.87 13.05
CA ASN A 3 13.61 -4.27 12.38
C ASN A 3 13.30 -4.74 10.94
N ALA A 4 14.22 -4.53 10.00
CA ALA A 4 14.09 -5.03 8.63
C ALA A 4 13.91 -6.57 8.56
N ASN A 5 14.39 -7.32 9.55
CA ASN A 5 14.10 -8.76 9.68
C ASN A 5 12.65 -9.07 10.08
N ASP A 6 11.91 -8.12 10.64
CA ASP A 6 10.54 -8.35 11.14
C ASP A 6 9.47 -7.96 10.12
N ILE A 7 9.82 -7.17 9.10
CA ILE A 7 8.89 -6.80 8.03
C ILE A 7 8.37 -8.06 7.32
N ARG A 8 7.10 -8.03 6.91
CA ARG A 8 6.45 -9.13 6.19
C ARG A 8 5.89 -8.62 4.86
N ARG A 9 5.67 -9.56 3.94
CA ARG A 9 4.90 -9.29 2.72
C ARG A 9 3.53 -8.73 3.10
N GLY A 10 3.13 -7.65 2.42
CA GLY A 10 1.90 -6.93 2.68
C GLY A 10 2.02 -5.79 3.70
N ASN A 11 3.12 -5.68 4.45
CA ASN A 11 3.34 -4.50 5.29
C ASN A 11 3.60 -3.27 4.40
N ALA A 12 3.10 -2.10 4.81
CA ALA A 12 3.60 -0.83 4.30
C ALA A 12 4.75 -0.33 5.18
N ILE A 13 5.74 0.27 4.54
CA ILE A 13 6.89 0.87 5.19
C ILE A 13 7.14 2.26 4.61
N ARG A 14 7.66 3.17 5.44
CA ARG A 14 8.17 4.46 4.96
C ARG A 14 9.58 4.26 4.42
N TYR A 15 9.77 4.57 3.13
CA TYR A 15 11.04 4.44 2.43
C TYR A 15 11.20 5.61 1.45
N ASN A 16 12.33 6.33 1.52
CA ASN A 16 12.60 7.53 0.72
C ASN A 16 11.47 8.58 0.78
N ASN A 17 10.94 8.84 1.98
CA ASN A 17 9.79 9.73 2.23
C ASN A 17 8.47 9.32 1.55
N ASP A 18 8.41 8.11 1.00
CA ASP A 18 7.20 7.53 0.39
C ASP A 18 6.72 6.31 1.16
N ILE A 19 5.42 6.02 1.05
CA ILE A 19 4.83 4.80 1.60
C ILE A 19 4.93 3.70 0.54
N CYS A 20 5.62 2.62 0.88
CA CYS A 20 5.87 1.49 0.00
C CYS A 20 5.37 0.19 0.63
N MET A 21 4.65 -0.61 -0.16
CA MET A 21 4.23 -1.95 0.24
C MET A 21 5.30 -2.98 -0.08
N VAL A 22 5.59 -3.85 0.88
CA VAL A 22 6.51 -4.98 0.71
C VAL A 22 5.80 -6.07 -0.11
N LEU A 23 6.19 -6.22 -1.38
CA LEU A 23 5.67 -7.28 -2.25
C LEU A 23 6.37 -8.62 -1.98
N GLU A 24 7.68 -8.58 -1.76
CA GLU A 24 8.51 -9.76 -1.52
C GLU A 24 9.64 -9.44 -0.55
N LYS A 25 10.12 -10.47 0.15
CA LYS A 25 11.22 -10.38 1.10
C LYS A 25 12.03 -11.66 1.07
N GLU A 26 13.33 -11.52 0.94
CA GLU A 26 14.31 -12.60 1.00
C GLU A 26 15.40 -12.25 2.02
N ARG A 27 15.72 -13.19 2.91
CA ARG A 27 16.84 -13.04 3.83
C ARG A 27 18.07 -13.73 3.24
N VAL A 28 19.10 -12.94 2.97
CA VAL A 28 20.33 -13.43 2.35
C VAL A 28 21.47 -13.42 3.37
N LYS A 29 22.13 -14.56 3.52
CA LYS A 29 23.36 -14.72 4.31
C LYS A 29 24.50 -15.11 3.37
N PRO A 30 25.32 -14.15 2.89
CA PRO A 30 26.43 -14.48 2.02
C PRO A 30 27.51 -15.26 2.78
N GLY A 31 28.21 -16.17 2.10
CA GLY A 31 29.29 -16.97 2.72
C GLY A 31 30.47 -16.14 3.25
N LYS A 32 30.64 -14.91 2.74
CA LYS A 32 31.48 -13.85 3.30
C LYS A 32 30.70 -12.53 3.26
N GLY A 33 30.55 -11.86 4.41
CA GLY A 33 29.83 -10.57 4.53
C GLY A 33 28.68 -10.60 5.55
N GLY A 34 28.11 -9.43 5.84
CA GLY A 34 26.95 -9.30 6.73
C GLY A 34 25.65 -9.79 6.10
N ALA A 35 24.73 -10.31 6.92
CA ALA A 35 23.40 -10.71 6.47
C ALA A 35 22.55 -9.49 6.12
N PHE A 36 21.77 -9.56 5.04
CA PHE A 36 20.87 -8.50 4.62
C PHE A 36 19.50 -9.06 4.21
N VAL A 37 18.50 -8.18 4.16
CA VAL A 37 17.16 -8.48 3.71
C VAL A 37 16.96 -7.78 2.37
N GLN A 38 16.72 -8.55 1.32
CA GLN A 38 16.37 -8.04 0.01
C GLN A 38 14.85 -7.99 -0.12
N THR A 39 14.30 -6.84 -0.48
CA THR A 39 12.85 -6.65 -0.61
C THR A 39 12.50 -6.09 -1.96
N VAL A 40 11.34 -6.50 -2.47
CA VAL A 40 10.68 -5.84 -3.60
C VAL A 40 9.60 -4.94 -3.02
N LEU A 41 9.70 -3.64 -3.26
CA LEU A 41 8.83 -2.61 -2.72
C LEU A 41 8.00 -2.00 -3.84
N ARG A 42 6.70 -1.82 -3.62
CA ARG A 42 5.82 -1.05 -4.51
C ARG A 42 5.41 0.25 -3.83
N ASN A 43 5.77 1.37 -4.43
CA ASN A 43 5.33 2.68 -3.98
C ASN A 43 3.81 2.79 -4.16
N LEU A 44 3.08 3.09 -3.08
CA LEU A 44 1.62 3.12 -3.10
C LEU A 44 1.07 4.35 -3.84
N ARG A 45 1.83 5.45 -3.88
CA ARG A 45 1.45 6.70 -4.56
C ARG A 45 1.69 6.65 -6.06
N THR A 46 2.84 6.12 -6.49
CA THR A 46 3.23 6.11 -7.92
C THR A 46 3.01 4.76 -8.60
N GLY A 47 2.68 3.72 -7.84
CA GLY A 47 2.55 2.34 -8.33
C GLY A 47 3.87 1.67 -8.76
N ARG A 48 5.00 2.39 -8.74
CA ARG A 48 6.31 1.90 -9.20
C ARG A 48 6.89 0.86 -8.27
N THR A 49 7.48 -0.18 -8.84
CA THR A 49 8.19 -1.23 -8.11
C THR A 49 9.69 -0.97 -8.11
N SER A 50 10.34 -1.18 -6.96
CA SER A 50 11.78 -1.05 -6.77
C SER A 50 12.33 -2.21 -5.94
N GLN A 51 13.61 -2.52 -6.10
CA GLN A 51 14.28 -3.52 -5.29
C GLN A 51 15.26 -2.84 -4.34
N THR A 52 15.13 -3.12 -3.06
CA THR A 52 15.89 -2.47 -1.98
C THR A 52 16.53 -3.53 -1.10
N ARG A 53 17.73 -3.25 -0.60
CA ARG A 53 18.43 -4.10 0.39
C ARG A 53 18.53 -3.33 1.68
N PHE A 54 18.07 -3.95 2.76
CA PHE A 54 18.20 -3.45 4.12
C PHE A 54 19.23 -4.28 4.88
N ALA A 55 20.04 -3.64 5.72
CA ALA A 55 20.89 -4.39 6.64
C ALA A 55 20.00 -5.15 7.64
N SER A 56 20.44 -6.32 8.10
CA SER A 56 19.66 -7.13 9.05
C SER A 56 19.36 -6.43 10.37
N ASN A 57 20.12 -5.40 10.75
CA ASN A 57 19.90 -4.61 11.97
C ASN A 57 19.25 -3.24 11.67
N GLU A 58 18.95 -2.95 10.42
CA GLU A 58 18.35 -1.68 10.02
C GLU A 58 16.93 -1.56 10.56
N THR A 59 16.60 -0.37 11.04
CA THR A 59 15.28 -0.07 11.57
C THR A 59 14.44 0.57 10.46
N VAL A 60 13.25 0.03 10.25
CA VAL A 60 12.30 0.48 9.24
C VAL A 60 11.04 0.98 9.94
N GLU A 61 10.50 2.08 9.46
CA GLU A 61 9.20 2.59 9.92
C GLU A 61 8.09 1.83 9.20
N VAL A 62 7.29 1.09 9.97
CA VAL A 62 6.10 0.40 9.45
C VAL A 62 4.94 1.37 9.56
N VAL A 63 4.23 1.56 8.45
CA VAL A 63 3.04 2.40 8.37
C VAL A 63 1.82 1.47 8.48
N PRO A 64 0.91 1.68 9.44
CA PRO A 64 -0.31 0.89 9.51
C PRO A 64 -1.20 1.24 8.32
N LEU A 65 -1.69 0.20 7.65
CA LEU A 65 -2.67 0.33 6.57
C LEU A 65 -4.04 -0.03 7.12
N ILE A 66 -5.02 0.79 6.83
CA ILE A 66 -6.42 0.51 7.16
C ILE A 66 -7.10 0.01 5.91
N ARG A 67 -7.76 -1.14 6.00
CA ARG A 67 -8.57 -1.68 4.91
C ARG A 67 -10.04 -1.46 5.24
N LYS A 68 -10.75 -0.76 4.38
CA LYS A 68 -12.20 -0.62 4.46
C LYS A 68 -12.83 -1.19 3.21
N LYS A 69 -13.95 -1.86 3.38
CA LYS A 69 -14.76 -2.34 2.26
C LYS A 69 -15.78 -1.28 1.92
N LEU A 70 -15.68 -0.71 0.72
CA LEU A 70 -16.54 0.39 0.27
C LEU A 70 -17.22 0.00 -1.04
N GLU A 71 -18.47 0.39 -1.21
CA GLU A 71 -19.24 0.12 -2.42
C GLU A 71 -19.04 1.25 -3.43
N TYR A 72 -18.69 0.92 -4.67
CA TYR A 72 -18.61 1.93 -5.71
C TYR A 72 -20.01 2.43 -6.06
N SER A 73 -20.22 3.74 -5.91
CA SER A 73 -21.51 4.39 -6.15
C SER A 73 -21.57 5.00 -7.53
N TYR A 74 -20.79 6.05 -7.82
CA TYR A 74 -20.80 6.70 -9.13
C TYR A 74 -19.49 7.43 -9.38
N ARG A 75 -19.26 7.84 -10.62
CA ARG A 75 -18.15 8.71 -11.00
C ARG A 75 -18.65 10.15 -11.12
N ASP A 76 -17.95 11.07 -10.49
CA ASP A 76 -18.19 12.50 -10.61
C ASP A 76 -17.10 13.17 -11.48
N GLY A 77 -17.13 14.50 -11.59
CA GLY A 77 -16.13 15.25 -12.35
C GLY A 77 -14.73 15.28 -11.73
N SER A 78 -14.58 14.84 -10.48
CA SER A 78 -13.35 14.85 -9.69
C SER A 78 -12.75 13.45 -9.45
N GLY A 79 -13.54 12.38 -9.57
CA GLY A 79 -13.08 11.02 -9.36
C GLY A 79 -14.21 9.99 -9.22
N TYR A 80 -13.88 8.86 -8.62
CA TYR A 80 -14.80 7.76 -8.34
C TYR A 80 -15.28 7.84 -6.90
N VAL A 81 -16.58 7.92 -6.68
CA VAL A 81 -17.20 8.01 -5.36
C VAL A 81 -17.53 6.61 -4.85
N PHE A 82 -17.02 6.31 -3.67
CA PHE A 82 -17.29 5.07 -2.94
C PHE A 82 -18.04 5.38 -1.66
N MET A 83 -18.95 4.50 -1.25
CA MET A 83 -19.78 4.66 -0.06
C MET A 83 -19.49 3.54 0.94
N ASP A 84 -19.35 3.90 2.22
CA ASP A 84 -19.33 2.94 3.32
C ASP A 84 -20.76 2.45 3.60
N THR A 85 -20.97 1.13 3.55
CA THR A 85 -22.31 0.55 3.75
C THR A 85 -22.76 0.55 5.21
N GLU A 86 -21.85 0.76 6.16
CA GLU A 86 -22.16 0.81 7.59
C GLU A 86 -22.44 2.23 8.07
N THR A 87 -21.62 3.20 7.65
CA THR A 87 -21.75 4.60 8.09
C THR A 87 -22.45 5.51 7.09
N TYR A 88 -22.61 5.07 5.83
CA TYR A 88 -23.08 5.88 4.71
C TYR A 88 -22.16 7.07 4.35
N ASP A 89 -20.92 7.06 4.83
CA ASP A 89 -19.92 8.06 4.47
C ASP A 89 -19.46 7.87 3.03
N GLN A 90 -19.25 8.96 2.31
CA GLN A 90 -18.79 8.96 0.92
C GLN A 90 -17.34 9.41 0.84
N ILE A 91 -16.56 8.70 0.04
CA ILE A 91 -15.14 8.96 -0.19
C ILE A 91 -14.90 9.03 -1.69
N THR A 92 -14.36 10.15 -2.15
CA THR A 92 -13.99 10.32 -3.56
C THR A 92 -12.52 9.96 -3.76
N ILE A 93 -12.27 9.01 -4.66
CA ILE A 93 -10.92 8.58 -5.04
C ILE A 93 -10.56 9.20 -6.39
N PRO A 94 -9.39 9.85 -6.51
CA PRO A 94 -8.93 10.41 -7.77
C PRO A 94 -8.89 9.38 -8.90
N GLU A 95 -9.26 9.80 -10.11
CA GLU A 95 -9.28 8.94 -11.29
C GLU A 95 -7.93 8.25 -11.55
N GLU A 96 -6.81 8.94 -11.33
CA GLU A 96 -5.46 8.39 -11.55
C GLU A 96 -5.17 7.09 -10.78
N LEU A 97 -5.80 6.90 -9.62
CA LEU A 97 -5.62 5.69 -8.79
C LEU A 97 -6.53 4.54 -9.24
N VAL A 98 -7.67 4.87 -9.84
CA VAL A 98 -8.70 3.90 -10.27
C VAL A 98 -8.50 3.48 -11.72
N ASP A 99 -7.90 4.34 -12.54
CA ASP A 99 -7.66 4.14 -13.97
C ASP A 99 -7.03 2.79 -14.34
N PRO A 100 -6.02 2.27 -13.60
CA PRO A 100 -5.46 0.95 -13.86
C PRO A 100 -6.46 -0.21 -13.70
N PHE A 101 -7.56 0.02 -13.01
CA PHE A 101 -8.58 -0.96 -12.66
C PHE A 101 -9.96 -0.63 -13.24
N LYS A 102 -10.09 0.46 -14.02
CA LYS A 102 -11.40 0.99 -14.48
C LYS A 102 -12.31 -0.04 -15.13
N ASP A 103 -11.75 -1.01 -15.84
CA ASP A 103 -12.50 -2.08 -16.52
C ASP A 103 -13.11 -3.11 -15.55
N PHE A 104 -12.68 -3.09 -14.28
CA PHE A 104 -13.16 -3.93 -13.19
C PHE A 104 -14.03 -3.17 -12.19
N VAL A 105 -14.23 -1.86 -12.38
CA VAL A 105 -15.03 -1.01 -11.50
C VAL A 105 -16.47 -0.97 -11.99
N VAL A 106 -17.35 -1.62 -11.24
CA VAL A 106 -18.78 -1.80 -11.55
C VAL A 106 -19.59 -1.21 -10.41
N GLU A 107 -20.57 -0.38 -10.76
CA GLU A 107 -21.48 0.26 -9.80
C GLU A 107 -22.23 -0.78 -8.96
N GLY A 108 -22.39 -0.49 -7.66
CA GLY A 108 -23.01 -1.39 -6.68
C GLY A 108 -22.11 -2.56 -6.25
N THR A 109 -20.82 -2.56 -6.62
CA THR A 109 -19.87 -3.60 -6.21
C THR A 109 -19.00 -3.11 -5.05
N GLY A 110 -18.80 -3.97 -4.05
CA GLY A 110 -17.92 -3.71 -2.91
C GLY A 110 -16.44 -4.00 -3.22
N TYR A 111 -15.58 -3.04 -2.93
CA TYR A 111 -14.12 -3.11 -3.12
C TYR A 111 -13.38 -2.93 -1.80
N ASP A 112 -12.27 -3.64 -1.63
CA ASP A 112 -11.35 -3.42 -0.52
C ASP A 112 -10.43 -2.25 -0.84
N ILE A 113 -10.60 -1.15 -0.13
CA ILE A 113 -9.85 0.09 -0.31
C ILE A 113 -8.88 0.24 0.85
N VAL A 114 -7.63 0.52 0.51
CA VAL A 114 -6.52 0.60 1.46
C VAL A 114 -6.17 2.07 1.68
N PHE A 115 -6.35 2.52 2.91
CA PHE A 115 -6.02 3.86 3.38
C PHE A 115 -4.69 3.87 4.13
N THR A 116 -3.95 4.97 3.99
CA THR A 116 -2.80 5.29 4.85
C THR A 116 -3.28 6.22 5.99
N GLU A 117 -2.54 6.31 7.10
CA GLU A 117 -2.93 7.20 8.23
C GLU A 117 -3.12 8.66 7.81
N ASP A 118 -2.42 9.10 6.77
CA ASP A 118 -2.47 10.46 6.25
C ASP A 118 -3.73 10.71 5.38
N ASP A 119 -4.42 9.66 4.92
CA ASP A 119 -5.53 9.70 3.96
C ASP A 119 -6.89 9.30 4.57
N ILE A 120 -6.98 9.18 5.90
CA ILE A 120 -8.26 8.92 6.57
C ILE A 120 -9.06 10.23 6.57
N PRO A 121 -10.25 10.29 5.95
CA PRO A 121 -11.12 11.46 6.05
C PRO A 121 -11.67 11.66 7.48
#